data_AF-A0A7Z8R2I5-F1
#
_entry.id   AF-A0A7Z8R2I5-F1
#
_cell.length_a   1.000
_cell.length_b   1.000
_cell.length_c   1.000
_cell.angle_alpha   90.00
_cell.angle_beta   90.00
_cell.angle_gamma   90.00
#
_symmetry.space_group_name_H-M   'P 1'
#
loop_
_entity.id
_entity.type
_entity.pdbx_description
1 polymer ?
#
loop_
_entity_poly.entity_id
_entity_poly.type
_entity_poly.pdbx_seq_one_letter_code
_entity_poly.pdbx_strand_id
1 'polypeptide(L)' 'MTTDYLLQSSYKDDINHLDKFRRMIAVRAYYKAEKRGFASGHEIDDWLEAEQEVNKQYFYRTQEEW' A
#
# COMPACT_ATOMS: atom_id res chain seq x y z
N MET A 1 5.19 28.63 21.02
CA MET A 1 4.07 27.68 21.01
C MET A 1 3.69 27.39 19.56
N THR A 2 4.52 26.62 18.83
CA THR A 2 4.30 26.40 17.38
C THR A 2 4.80 25.03 16.91
N THR A 3 5.16 24.14 17.83
CA THR A 3 5.82 22.85 17.52
C THR A 3 4.84 21.72 17.22
N ASP A 4 3.60 21.78 17.70
CA ASP A 4 2.64 20.68 17.51
C ASP A 4 1.96 20.65 16.13
N TYR A 5 1.76 21.81 15.49
CA TYR A 5 1.00 21.87 14.23
C TYR A 5 1.76 21.31 13.01
N LEU A 6 3.07 21.53 12.92
CA LEU A 6 3.89 21.03 11.80
C LEU A 6 4.13 19.52 11.89
N LEU A 7 4.31 18.98 13.10
CA LEU A 7 4.46 17.54 13.32
C LEU A 7 3.16 16.80 12.99
N GLN A 8 2.00 17.34 13.36
CA GLN A 8 0.70 16.72 13.07
C GLN A 8 0.37 16.67 11.58
N SER A 9 0.81 17.67 10.80
CA SER A 9 0.62 17.69 9.35
C SER A 9 1.47 16.63 8.66
N SER A 10 2.78 16.56 8.96
CA SER A 10 3.65 15.57 8.32
C SER A 10 3.24 14.15 8.71
N TYR A 11 2.90 13.91 9.97
CA TYR A 11 2.42 12.60 10.41
C TYR A 11 1.14 12.18 9.71
N LYS A 12 0.21 13.12 9.49
CA LYS A 12 -1.03 12.82 8.76
C LYS A 12 -0.78 12.49 7.31
N ASP A 13 0.16 13.18 6.66
CA ASP A 13 0.52 12.90 5.27
C ASP A 13 1.19 11.52 5.13
N ASP A 14 2.10 11.18 6.05
CA ASP A 14 2.75 9.87 6.11
C ASP A 14 1.74 8.74 6.40
N ILE A 15 0.81 8.96 7.34
CA ILE A 15 -0.27 8.00 7.66
C ILE A 15 -1.21 7.83 6.47
N ASN A 16 -1.65 8.93 5.84
CA ASN A 16 -2.53 8.86 4.66
C ASN A 16 -1.87 8.09 3.51
N HIS A 17 -0.55 8.28 3.34
CA HIS A 17 0.24 7.58 2.36
C HIS A 17 0.33 6.08 2.66
N LEU A 18 0.59 5.71 3.91
CA LEU A 18 0.63 4.33 4.37
C LEU A 18 -0.73 3.63 4.23
N ASP A 19 -1.81 4.32 4.58
CA ASP A 19 -3.17 3.79 4.44
C ASP A 19 -3.54 3.57 2.96
N LYS A 20 -3.16 4.50 2.08
CA LYS A 20 -3.36 4.34 0.64
C LYS A 20 -2.56 3.16 0.09
N PHE A 21 -1.31 3.02 0.51
CA PHE A 21 -0.45 1.89 0.14
C PHE A 21 -1.06 0.55 0.57
N ARG A 22 -1.45 0.43 1.85
CA ARG A 22 -2.10 -0.77 2.40
C ARG A 22 -3.40 -1.13 1.68
N ARG A 23 -4.24 -0.14 1.36
CA ARG A 23 -5.48 -0.35 0.60
C ARG A 23 -5.20 -0.92 -0.79
N MET A 24 -4.16 -0.44 -1.47
CA MET A 24 -3.80 -0.94 -2.80
C MET A 24 -3.31 -2.39 -2.75
N ILE A 25 -2.55 -2.76 -1.72
CA ILE A 25 -2.15 -4.16 -1.49
C ILE A 25 -3.37 -5.03 -1.23
N ALA A 26 -4.25 -4.62 -0.33
CA ALA A 26 -5.43 -5.39 0.04
C ALA A 26 -6.36 -5.67 -1.16
N VAL A 27 -6.60 -4.65 -2.00
CA VAL A 27 -7.42 -4.80 -3.23
C VAL A 27 -6.77 -5.78 -4.21
N ARG A 28 -5.45 -5.75 -4.38
CA ARG A 28 -4.75 -6.68 -5.27
C ARG A 28 -4.75 -8.10 -4.75
N ALA A 29 -4.49 -8.29 -3.46
CA ALA A 29 -4.57 -9.60 -2.81
C ALA A 29 -5.98 -10.18 -2.95
N TYR A 30 -7.02 -9.36 -2.76
CA TYR A 30 -8.41 -9.76 -2.97
C TYR A 30 -8.67 -10.29 -4.39
N TYR A 31 -8.23 -9.56 -5.43
CA TYR A 31 -8.42 -10.02 -6.82
C TYR A 31 -7.63 -11.29 -7.14
N LYS A 32 -6.45 -11.49 -6.55
CA LYS A 32 -5.70 -12.74 -6.69
C LYS A 32 -6.46 -13.91 -6.03
N ALA A 33 -7.01 -13.70 -4.84
CA ALA A 33 -7.88 -14.66 -4.17
C ALA A 33 -9.13 -14.97 -4.97
N GLU A 34 -9.81 -13.95 -5.48
CA GLU A 34 -11.01 -14.09 -6.31
C GLU A 34 -10.73 -14.92 -7.57
N LYS A 35 -9.60 -14.68 -8.26
CA LYS A 35 -9.21 -15.40 -9.47
C LYS A 35 -9.06 -16.92 -9.25
N ARG A 36 -8.73 -17.35 -8.04
CA ARG A 36 -8.66 -18.77 -7.65
C ARG A 36 -9.89 -19.27 -6.88
N GLY A 37 -10.97 -18.51 -6.85
CA GLY A 37 -12.18 -18.86 -6.12
C GLY A 37 -12.02 -18.87 -4.60
N PHE A 38 -11.15 -18.02 -4.07
CA PHE A 38 -10.83 -17.90 -2.64
C PHE A 38 -10.37 -19.21 -1.99
N ALA A 39 -9.64 -20.06 -2.74
CA ALA A 39 -9.05 -21.26 -2.17
C ALA A 39 -8.09 -20.90 -1.01
N SER A 40 -8.26 -21.59 0.11
CA SER A 40 -7.50 -21.39 1.36
C SER A 40 -6.04 -21.82 1.23
N GLY A 41 -5.16 -21.25 2.06
CA GLY A 41 -3.74 -21.62 2.12
C GLY A 41 -2.83 -20.82 1.19
N HIS A 42 -3.38 -19.78 0.54
CA HIS A 42 -2.67 -18.88 -0.38
C HIS A 42 -2.82 -17.41 0.01
N GLU A 43 -3.40 -17.12 1.17
CA GLU A 43 -3.70 -15.76 1.63
C GLU A 43 -2.42 -14.94 1.82
N ILE A 44 -1.37 -15.58 2.35
CA ILE A 44 -0.07 -14.94 2.58
C ILE A 44 0.66 -14.70 1.26
N ASP A 45 0.64 -15.68 0.35
CA ASP A 45 1.29 -15.57 -0.95
C ASP A 45 0.68 -14.44 -1.77
N ASP A 46 -0.65 -14.33 -1.79
CA ASP A 46 -1.35 -13.21 -2.44
C ASP A 46 -0.96 -11.86 -1.91
N TRP A 47 -0.86 -11.76 -0.59
CA TRP A 47 -0.54 -10.52 0.07
C TRP A 47 0.89 -10.11 -0.24
N LEU A 48 1.82 -11.06 -0.22
CA LEU A 48 3.23 -10.85 -0.57
C LEU A 48 3.40 -10.46 -2.04
N GLU A 49 2.71 -11.15 -2.95
CA GLU A 49 2.74 -10.80 -4.38
C GLU A 49 2.14 -9.41 -4.62
N ALA A 50 1.01 -9.10 -3.97
CA ALA A 50 0.37 -7.79 -4.06
C ALA A 50 1.28 -6.67 -3.52
N GLU A 51 1.97 -6.93 -2.40
CA GLU A 51 2.96 -6.00 -1.83
C GLU A 51 4.10 -5.73 -2.81
N GLN A 52 4.67 -6.76 -3.43
CA GLN A 52 5.73 -6.60 -4.43
C GLN A 52 5.27 -5.81 -5.65
N GLU A 53 4.06 -6.06 -6.16
CA GLU A 53 3.48 -5.33 -7.29
C GLU A 53 3.24 -3.85 -6.96
N VAL A 54 2.69 -3.57 -5.76
CA VAL A 54 2.45 -2.21 -5.26
C VAL A 54 3.76 -1.48 -5.07
N ASN A 55 4.75 -2.12 -4.43
CA ASN A 55 6.05 -1.51 -4.17
C ASN A 55 6.77 -1.12 -5.47
N LYS A 56 6.73 -1.98 -6.50
CA LYS A 56 7.26 -1.65 -7.83
C LYS A 56 6.62 -0.40 -8.41
N GLN A 57 5.27 -0.35 -8.45
CA GLN A 57 4.57 0.81 -9.00
C GLN A 57 4.80 2.10 -8.19
N TYR A 58 4.93 1.97 -6.88
CA TYR A 58 5.21 3.10 -6.01
C TYR A 58 6.61 3.67 -6.22
N PHE A 59 7.59 2.78 -6.39
CA PHE A 59 8.97 3.12 -6.65
C PHE A 59 9.16 3.82 -8.00
N TYR A 60 8.46 3.39 -9.05
CA TYR A 60 8.56 4.07 -10.36
C TYR A 60 7.90 5.46 -10.35
N ARG A 61 6.79 5.63 -9.63
CA ARG A 61 6.06 6.91 -9.58
C ARG A 61 6.82 8.02 -8.86
N THR A 62 7.74 7.70 -7.95
CA THR A 62 8.56 8.67 -7.22
C THR A 62 9.88 9.02 -7.93
N GLN A 63 10.15 8.45 -9.12
CA GLN A 63 11.36 8.72 -9.90
C GLN A 63 11.11 9.57 -11.17
N GLU A 64 9.85 9.86 -11.53
CA GLU A 64 9.46 10.68 -12.70
C GLU A 64 9.06 12.13 -12.35
N GLU A 65 9.43 12.64 -11.17
CA GLU A 65 9.23 14.06 -10.79
C GLU A 65 10.49 14.92 -11.03
N TRP A 66 11.16 14.73 -12.17
CA TRP A 66 12.19 15.64 -12.71
C TRP A 66 11.85 16.01 -14.17
#